data_AF-A0A1W9PX39-F1
#
_entry.id   AF-A0A1W9PX39-F1
#
_cell.length_a   1.000
_cell.length_b   1.000
_cell.length_c   1.000
_cell.angle_alpha   90.00
_cell.angle_beta   90.00
_cell.angle_gamma   90.00
#
_symmetry.space_group_name_H-M   'P 1'
#
loop_
_entity.id
_entity.type
_entity.pdbx_description
1 polymer ?
#
loop_
_entity_poly.entity_id
_entity_poly.type
_entity_poly.pdbx_seq_one_letter_code
_entity_poly.pdbx_strand_id
1 'polypeptide(L)'
;MTICGLINALGRAIKNKKRMGKSYPNGIPCMSAATNLVYDIGQEPLGGWTFDALDWNTGKSVFCYRFGTTPVYNSAYAGTKILTNGSLYSGTLFGMVRMTP
;
A
#
# COMPACT_ATOMS: atom_id res chain seq x y z
N MET A 1 -15.09 19.30 -34.09
CA MET A 1 -14.85 19.13 -32.65
C MET A 1 -14.04 20.33 -32.18
N THR A 2 -14.60 21.20 -31.34
CA THR A 2 -13.94 22.45 -30.89
C THR A 2 -12.77 22.14 -29.96
N ILE A 3 -11.74 22.99 -29.95
CA ILE A 3 -10.58 22.88 -29.04
C ILE A 3 -11.02 22.70 -27.57
N CYS A 4 -12.07 23.41 -27.15
CA CYS A 4 -12.66 23.28 -25.82
C CYS A 4 -13.24 21.86 -25.53
N GLY A 5 -13.83 21.23 -26.54
CA GLY A 5 -14.33 19.85 -26.44
C GLY A 5 -13.21 18.82 -26.25
N LEU A 6 -12.07 19.04 -26.92
CA LEU A 6 -10.88 18.19 -26.80
C LEU A 6 -10.23 18.31 -25.40
N ILE A 7 -10.11 19.54 -24.88
CA ILE A 7 -9.57 19.81 -23.53
C ILE A 7 -10.45 19.14 -22.45
N ASN A 8 -11.77 19.25 -22.57
CA ASN A 8 -12.70 18.62 -21.63
C ASN A 8 -12.70 17.09 -21.72
N ALA A 9 -12.48 16.52 -22.91
CA ALA A 9 -12.32 15.08 -23.09
C ALA A 9 -10.99 14.58 -22.49
N LEU A 10 -9.89 15.30 -22.73
CA LEU A 10 -8.58 15.02 -22.15
C LEU A 10 -8.60 15.13 -20.62
N GLY A 11 -9.21 16.18 -20.06
CA GLY A 11 -9.35 16.34 -18.61
C GLY A 11 -10.15 15.20 -17.97
N ARG A 12 -11.19 14.69 -18.64
CA ARG A 12 -11.93 13.49 -18.21
C ARG A 12 -11.12 12.21 -18.34
N ALA A 13 -10.37 12.04 -19.44
CA ALA A 13 -9.50 10.87 -19.64
C ALA A 13 -8.34 10.82 -18.63
N ILE A 14 -7.76 11.97 -18.27
CA ILE A 14 -6.71 12.08 -17.25
C ILE A 14 -7.28 11.74 -15.86
N LYS A 15 -8.49 12.23 -15.53
CA LYS A 15 -9.18 11.88 -14.27
C LYS A 15 -9.59 10.40 -14.21
N ASN A 16 -9.95 9.81 -15.34
CA ASN A 16 -10.34 8.40 -15.45
C ASN A 16 -9.18 7.44 -15.72
N LYS A 17 -7.94 7.94 -15.83
CA LYS A 17 -6.76 7.08 -15.91
C LYS A 17 -6.59 6.43 -14.55
N LYS A 18 -7.12 5.22 -14.40
CA LYS A 18 -6.95 4.38 -13.21
C LYS A 18 -5.44 4.34 -12.93
N ARG A 19 -5.00 5.09 -11.90
CA ARG A 19 -3.62 5.06 -11.46
C ARG A 19 -3.30 3.58 -11.25
N MET A 20 -2.24 3.07 -11.89
CA MET A 20 -1.79 1.69 -11.65
C MET A 20 -1.76 1.52 -10.13
N GLY A 21 -2.70 0.73 -9.62
CA GLY A 21 -2.98 0.67 -8.20
C GLY A 21 -1.80 0.00 -7.51
N LYS A 22 -1.50 0.43 -6.30
CA LYS A 22 -0.67 -0.36 -5.41
C LYS A 22 -1.34 -1.74 -5.21
N SER A 23 -0.57 -2.80 -5.28
CA SER A 23 -1.06 -4.15 -4.95
C SER A 23 -0.60 -4.55 -3.55
N TYR A 24 -1.33 -5.48 -2.93
CA TYR A 24 -0.94 -6.16 -1.70
C TYR A 24 -0.78 -7.64 -2.06
N PRO A 25 0.38 -8.04 -2.59
CA PRO A 25 0.48 -9.22 -3.44
C PRO A 25 0.30 -10.53 -2.67
N ASN A 26 0.87 -10.64 -1.47
CA ASN A 26 0.92 -11.87 -0.70
C ASN A 26 1.20 -11.68 0.80
N GLY A 27 1.00 -10.47 1.36
CA GLY A 27 1.09 -10.30 2.81
C GLY A 27 -0.13 -10.90 3.51
N ILE A 28 0.04 -11.44 4.72
CA ILE A 28 -1.08 -11.74 5.61
C ILE A 28 -1.28 -10.49 6.48
N PRO A 29 -2.37 -9.72 6.27
CA PRO A 29 -2.53 -8.42 6.89
C PRO A 29 -2.77 -8.52 8.40
N CYS A 30 -2.47 -7.43 9.10
CA CYS A 30 -2.89 -7.20 10.48
C CYS A 30 -4.05 -6.20 10.50
N MET A 31 -4.98 -6.34 11.43
CA MET A 31 -6.13 -5.44 11.55
C MET A 31 -6.31 -4.99 12.99
N SER A 32 -6.74 -3.75 13.17
CA SER A 32 -7.07 -3.18 14.47
C SER A 32 -8.46 -2.57 14.42
N ALA A 33 -9.40 -3.19 15.13
CA ALA A 33 -10.76 -2.66 15.25
C ALA A 33 -10.80 -1.32 16.02
N ALA A 34 -9.87 -1.12 16.97
CA ALA A 34 -9.79 0.11 17.76
C ALA A 34 -9.42 1.33 16.89
N THR A 35 -8.64 1.14 15.83
CA THR A 35 -8.24 2.21 14.90
C THR A 35 -9.00 2.19 13.58
N ASN A 36 -9.79 1.15 13.31
CA ASN A 36 -10.44 0.89 12.02
C ASN A 36 -9.43 0.80 10.86
N LEU A 37 -8.26 0.19 11.11
CA LEU A 37 -7.17 0.11 10.13
C LEU A 37 -6.80 -1.34 9.79
N VAL A 38 -6.48 -1.56 8.51
CA VAL A 38 -5.82 -2.75 7.97
C VAL A 38 -4.39 -2.37 7.62
N TYR A 39 -3.43 -3.21 7.98
CA TYR A 39 -2.00 -2.98 7.80
C TYR A 39 -1.39 -4.11 6.99
N ASP A 40 -0.67 -3.79 5.93
CA ASP A 40 -0.11 -4.79 5.01
C ASP A 40 1.13 -4.29 4.25
N ILE A 41 1.80 -5.22 3.58
CA ILE A 41 2.93 -4.96 2.69
C ILE A 41 2.42 -4.78 1.27
N GLY A 42 2.48 -3.54 0.81
CA GLY A 42 2.16 -3.15 -0.55
C GLY A 42 3.35 -3.18 -1.49
N GLN A 43 3.06 -3.25 -2.78
CA GLN A 43 4.01 -3.07 -3.86
C GLN A 43 3.51 -2.02 -4.84
N GLU A 44 4.30 -0.96 -5.00
CA GLU A 44 4.05 0.08 -5.97
C GLU A 44 4.37 -0.40 -7.39
N PRO A 45 3.66 0.10 -8.42
CA PRO A 45 3.83 -0.35 -9.80
C PRO A 45 5.26 -0.26 -10.35
N LEU A 46 6.07 0.68 -9.82
CA LEU A 46 7.46 0.90 -10.22
C LEU A 46 8.47 0.29 -9.23
N GLY A 47 8.08 -0.76 -8.50
CA GLY A 47 9.01 -1.60 -7.74
C GLY A 47 9.18 -1.27 -6.26
N GLY A 48 8.37 -0.36 -5.71
CA GLY A 48 8.50 0.08 -4.33
C GLY A 48 7.75 -0.75 -3.32
N TRP A 49 8.46 -1.33 -2.36
CA TRP A 49 7.84 -2.04 -1.25
C TRP A 49 7.43 -1.03 -0.18
N THR A 50 6.14 -1.06 0.15
CA THR A 50 5.54 -0.13 1.10
C THR A 50 4.88 -0.88 2.23
N PHE A 51 4.94 -0.28 3.40
CA PHE A 51 4.07 -0.62 4.49
C PHE A 51 2.90 0.36 4.46
N ASP A 52 1.68 -0.16 4.43
CA ASP A 52 0.48 0.66 4.33
C ASP A 52 -0.45 0.44 5.50
N ALA A 53 -1.12 1.52 5.90
CA ALA A 53 -2.34 1.44 6.68
C ALA A 53 -3.50 1.93 5.80
N LEU A 54 -4.55 1.12 5.72
CA LEU A 54 -5.78 1.41 4.99
C LEU A 54 -6.93 1.55 5.97
N ASP A 55 -7.84 2.48 5.71
CA ASP A 55 -9.14 2.50 6.37
C ASP A 55 -9.88 1.21 6.02
N TRP A 56 -10.31 0.45 7.04
CA TRP A 56 -10.92 -0.87 6.88
C TRP A 56 -12.16 -0.80 5.98
N ASN A 57 -13.00 0.21 6.16
CA ASN A 57 -14.30 0.28 5.49
C ASN A 57 -14.19 0.70 4.02
N THR A 58 -13.23 1.57 3.70
CA THR A 58 -13.13 2.20 2.39
C THR A 58 -11.94 1.72 1.56
N GLY A 59 -10.97 1.06 2.18
CA GLY A 59 -9.70 0.68 1.56
C GLY A 59 -8.82 1.89 1.18
N LYS A 60 -9.17 3.11 1.61
CA LYS A 60 -8.38 4.30 1.34
C LYS A 60 -7.10 4.28 2.18
N SER A 61 -5.97 4.66 1.59
CA SER A 61 -4.71 4.79 2.32
C SER A 61 -4.81 5.90 3.37
N VAL A 62 -4.49 5.53 4.60
CA VAL A 62 -4.34 6.43 5.76
C VAL A 62 -2.86 6.73 5.99
N PHE A 63 -2.00 5.74 5.76
CA PHE A 63 -0.56 5.85 5.87
C PHE A 63 0.13 4.97 4.82
N CYS A 64 1.33 5.39 4.40
CA CYS A 64 2.19 4.67 3.47
C CYS A 64 3.65 5.00 3.79
N TYR A 65 4.47 3.98 4.03
CA TYR A 65 5.91 4.10 4.24
C TYR A 65 6.67 3.20 3.29
N ARG A 66 7.50 3.77 2.41
CA ARG A 66 8.33 2.98 1.50
C ARG A 66 9.61 2.55 2.22
N PHE A 67 9.85 1.24 2.29
CA PHE A 67 10.97 0.67 3.04
C PHE A 67 11.97 -0.10 2.16
N GLY A 68 11.71 -0.18 0.85
CA GLY A 68 12.64 -0.84 -0.05
C GLY A 68 12.23 -0.82 -1.52
N THR A 69 13.14 -1.28 -2.38
CA THR A 69 12.93 -1.34 -3.84
C THR A 69 13.30 -2.69 -4.45
N THR A 70 13.97 -3.55 -3.68
CA THR A 70 14.44 -4.86 -4.14
C THR A 70 13.44 -5.97 -3.77
N PRO A 71 13.36 -7.08 -4.53
CA PRO A 71 12.43 -8.18 -4.25
C PRO A 71 12.53 -8.77 -2.83
N VAL A 72 13.68 -8.63 -2.16
CA VAL A 72 13.91 -9.12 -0.78
C VAL A 72 12.92 -8.62 0.26
N TYR A 73 12.18 -7.55 -0.05
CA TYR A 73 11.16 -6.95 0.81
C TYR A 73 9.74 -7.48 0.57
N ASN A 74 9.58 -8.40 -0.39
CA ASN A 74 8.34 -9.17 -0.57
C ASN A 74 8.01 -9.95 0.71
N SER A 75 6.76 -9.90 1.16
CA SER A 75 6.32 -10.52 2.41
C SER A 75 6.26 -12.05 2.36
N ALA A 76 6.21 -12.65 1.17
CA ALA A 76 6.29 -14.10 0.97
C ALA A 76 5.31 -14.90 1.84
N TYR A 77 4.04 -14.47 1.90
CA TYR A 77 2.98 -15.09 2.73
C TYR A 77 3.23 -14.98 4.25
N ALA A 78 4.08 -14.05 4.68
CA ALA A 78 4.29 -13.78 6.10
C ALA A 78 3.21 -12.89 6.71
N GLY A 79 3.00 -13.11 8.02
CA GLY A 79 2.14 -12.29 8.86
C GLY A 79 2.73 -10.93 9.19
N THR A 80 1.89 -9.92 9.09
CA THR A 80 2.13 -8.60 9.68
C THR A 80 1.60 -8.58 11.13
N LYS A 81 2.33 -7.94 12.04
CA LYS A 81 1.94 -7.76 13.45
C LYS A 81 2.25 -6.37 13.94
N ILE A 82 1.29 -5.76 14.63
CA ILE A 82 1.46 -4.50 15.36
C ILE A 82 1.75 -4.84 16.82
N LEU A 83 2.77 -4.22 17.40
CA LEU A 83 3.10 -4.35 18.80
C LEU A 83 2.48 -3.22 19.62
N THR A 84 2.41 -3.42 20.93
CA THR A 84 1.85 -2.45 21.89
C THR A 84 2.58 -1.10 21.90
N ASN A 85 3.83 -1.07 21.46
CA ASN A 85 4.62 0.17 21.32
C ASN A 85 4.44 0.87 19.96
N GLY A 86 3.46 0.45 19.15
CA GLY A 86 3.19 1.00 17.82
C GLY A 86 4.20 0.55 16.74
N SER A 87 5.21 -0.24 17.08
CA SER A 87 6.09 -0.85 16.08
C SER A 87 5.34 -1.93 15.30
N LEU A 88 5.74 -2.12 14.05
CA LEU A 88 5.22 -3.18 13.21
C LEU A 88 6.34 -4.12 12.78
N TYR A 89 6.03 -5.40 12.71
CA TYR A 89 6.90 -6.41 12.13
C TYR A 89 6.19 -7.13 11.01
N SER A 90 6.92 -7.39 9.94
CA SER A 90 6.49 -8.28 8.86
C SER A 90 7.66 -9.13 8.42
N GLY A 91 7.38 -10.40 8.09
CA GLY A 91 8.34 -11.23 7.39
C GLY A 91 8.61 -10.69 5.99
N THR A 92 9.79 -11.01 5.47
CA THR A 92 10.19 -10.81 4.08
C THR A 92 10.92 -12.06 3.56
N LEU A 93 11.26 -12.11 2.27
CA LEU A 93 11.93 -13.28 1.66
C LEU A 93 13.17 -13.79 2.42
N PHE A 94 13.93 -12.92 3.09
CA PHE A 94 15.18 -13.28 3.77
C PHE A 94 15.21 -12.94 5.26
N GLY A 95 14.05 -12.79 5.89
CA GLY A 95 13.98 -12.55 7.33
C GLY A 95 12.76 -11.75 7.73
N MET A 96 12.97 -10.74 8.56
CA MET A 96 11.90 -9.91 9.09
C MET A 96 12.38 -8.46 9.16
N VAL A 97 11.47 -7.54 8.86
CA VAL A 97 11.70 -6.10 9.00
C VAL A 97 10.88 -5.58 10.18
N ARG A 98 11.47 -4.64 10.92
CA ARG A 98 10.77 -3.81 11.91
C ARG A 98 10.57 -2.43 11.33
N MET A 99 9.34 -1.93 11.38
CA MET A 99 9.04 -0.54 11.13
C MET A 99 8.70 0.16 12.45
N THR A 100 9.36 1.27 12.71
CA THR A 100 9.04 2.21 13.78
C THR A 100 8.59 3.51 13.11
N PRO A 101 7.29 3.84 13.15
CA PRO A 101 6.81 5.14 12.69
C PRO A 101 7.39 6.30 13.51
#